data_AF-A0A4S4BEH6-F1
#
_entry.id   AF-A0A4S4BEH6-F1
#
_cell.length_a   1.000
_cell.length_b   1.000
_cell.length_c   1.000
_cell.angle_alpha   90.00
_cell.angle_beta   90.00
_cell.angle_gamma   90.00
#
_symmetry.space_group_name_H-M   'P 1'
#
loop_
_entity.id
_entity.type
_entity.pdbx_description
1 polymer ?
#
loop_
_entity_poly.entity_id
_entity_poly.type
_entity_poly.pdbx_seq_one_letter_code
_entity_poly.pdbx_strand_id
1 'polypeptide(L)'
;MAGILIWQFDNLSGRGLFKNESIATEESSTRSWNEAVNTEISSDVLEQLQEESDSATYELQVNRLKNLITALDVHEKFKQEVERLIKEGHSLPDVLIAYEFLYQSYGRMQDLEPLIKQKEDGKEWDAVFTDYNRKHETYVPRSFDSEYLEGLLKTPGVTPDDIMLADRLSFVTDTEVKDILEDRLESDKSWKQIAVELNVLNGSSSLPRVQITEEELAAFSTDTFTEDNVAEAFVLAQKLAETPESVVELMQAGKSEEAIMAASYSHKYSS
;
A
#
# COMPACT_ATOMS: atom_id res chain seq x y z
N MET A 1 -4.21 -36.65 10.81
CA MET A 1 -3.52 -36.25 12.06
C MET A 1 -3.09 -34.82 11.86
N ALA A 2 -3.76 -33.87 12.50
CA ALA A 2 -3.49 -32.45 12.36
C ALA A 2 -2.33 -32.06 13.29
N GLY A 3 -1.23 -31.58 12.71
CA GLY A 3 -0.08 -31.05 13.43
C GLY A 3 -0.17 -29.53 13.47
N ILE A 4 -0.53 -28.98 14.63
CA ILE A 4 -0.39 -27.56 14.95
C ILE A 4 1.03 -27.38 15.50
N LEU A 5 1.87 -26.62 14.82
CA LEU A 5 3.18 -26.21 15.31
C LEU A 5 3.02 -24.88 16.07
N ILE A 6 2.99 -24.95 17.40
CA ILE A 6 3.13 -23.80 18.31
C ILE A 6 4.53 -23.90 18.92
N TRP A 7 5.34 -22.85 18.76
CA TRP A 7 6.59 -22.70 19.50
C TRP A 7 6.34 -21.89 20.78
N GLN A 8 6.45 -22.56 21.92
CA GLN A 8 6.60 -21.95 23.25
C GLN A 8 8.07 -22.00 23.65
N PHE A 9 8.58 -20.90 24.20
CA PHE A 9 9.79 -20.93 25.03
C PHE A 9 9.49 -20.31 26.40
N ASP A 10 9.68 -21.14 27.42
CA ASP A 10 9.67 -20.77 28.82
C ASP A 10 11.11 -20.64 29.34
N ASN A 11 11.26 -19.73 30.32
CA ASN A 11 12.14 -19.80 31.49
C ASN A 11 13.59 -19.25 31.40
N LEU A 12 13.90 -18.19 32.17
CA LEU A 12 14.55 -18.29 33.50
C LEU A 12 15.07 -16.92 34.06
N SER A 13 14.62 -16.65 35.30
CA SER A 13 15.24 -15.94 36.44
C SER A 13 16.52 -15.10 36.30
N GLY A 14 16.47 -13.89 36.88
CA GLY A 14 17.66 -13.17 37.37
C GLY A 14 17.32 -11.92 38.19
N ARG A 15 17.38 -12.02 39.53
CA ARG A 15 17.26 -10.90 40.47
C ARG A 15 18.51 -10.02 40.40
N GLY A 16 18.34 -8.70 40.27
CA GLY A 16 19.37 -7.69 40.49
C GLY A 16 18.77 -6.44 41.15
N LEU A 17 19.18 -6.18 42.39
CA LEU A 17 18.89 -4.95 43.14
C LEU A 17 19.62 -3.75 42.50
N PHE A 18 18.89 -2.74 42.02
CA PHE A 18 19.46 -1.44 41.70
C PHE A 18 18.71 -0.31 42.41
N LYS A 19 19.50 0.61 42.93
CA LYS A 19 19.12 1.76 43.76
C LYS A 19 18.33 2.78 42.96
N ASN A 20 17.26 3.28 43.56
CA ASN A 20 16.53 4.48 43.14
C ASN A 20 17.45 5.71 43.24
N GLU A 21 17.79 6.29 42.08
CA GLU A 21 18.13 7.71 41.97
C GLU A 21 17.03 8.37 41.13
N SER A 22 16.39 9.38 41.72
CA SER A 22 15.32 10.14 41.09
C SER A 22 15.90 11.00 39.96
N ILE A 23 15.65 10.59 38.72
CA ILE A 23 15.82 11.45 37.56
C ILE A 23 14.48 12.15 37.34
N ALA A 24 14.52 13.48 37.33
CA ALA A 24 13.39 14.31 36.99
C ALA A 24 12.90 13.95 35.59
N THR A 25 11.71 13.39 35.50
CA THR A 25 10.97 13.21 34.26
C THR A 25 10.60 14.58 33.71
N GLU A 26 11.36 15.04 32.72
CA GLU A 26 10.82 15.95 31.73
C GLU A 26 9.64 15.22 31.06
N GLU A 27 8.46 15.81 31.17
CA GLU A 27 7.26 15.38 30.48
C GLU A 27 7.49 15.52 28.98
N SER A 28 8.11 14.50 28.38
CA SER A 28 8.01 14.24 26.95
C SER A 28 6.54 14.00 26.66
N SER A 29 5.87 15.05 26.17
CA SER A 29 4.53 14.97 25.63
C SER A 29 4.53 13.91 24.53
N THR A 30 4.10 12.70 24.88
CA THR A 30 3.76 11.66 23.92
C THR A 30 2.56 12.19 23.13
N ARG A 31 2.86 12.89 22.03
CA ARG A 31 1.87 13.20 21.00
C ARG A 31 1.33 11.86 20.54
N SER A 32 0.06 11.60 20.86
CA SER A 32 -0.69 10.48 20.33
C SER A 32 -0.83 10.72 18.82
N TRP A 33 0.01 10.09 18.02
CA TRP A 33 0.11 10.28 16.56
C TRP A 33 -0.93 9.51 15.75
N ASN A 34 -2.07 9.18 16.35
CA ASN A 34 -3.24 8.70 15.60
C ASN A 34 -3.98 9.90 15.03
N GLU A 35 -3.40 10.54 14.01
CA GLU A 35 -4.07 11.57 13.25
C GLU A 35 -5.22 10.93 12.46
N ALA A 36 -6.45 11.33 12.79
CA ALA A 36 -7.64 10.86 12.09
C ALA A 36 -7.56 11.26 10.61
N VAL A 37 -8.03 10.38 9.72
CA VAL A 37 -8.04 10.65 8.27
C VAL A 37 -8.90 11.88 8.00
N ASN A 38 -8.31 12.92 7.41
CA ASN A 38 -9.03 14.13 7.06
C ASN A 38 -9.81 13.93 5.75
N THR A 39 -11.10 13.64 5.87
CA THR A 39 -12.00 13.39 4.73
C THR A 39 -12.70 14.64 4.20
N GLU A 40 -12.42 15.83 4.76
CA GLU A 40 -13.00 17.09 4.29
C GLU A 40 -12.36 17.51 2.96
N ILE A 41 -13.17 17.63 1.90
CA ILE A 41 -12.70 18.07 0.58
C ILE A 41 -12.75 19.60 0.54
N SER A 42 -11.73 20.24 -0.03
CA SER A 42 -11.70 21.70 -0.16
C SER A 42 -12.87 22.25 -0.99
N SER A 43 -13.34 23.46 -0.65
CA SER A 43 -14.43 24.14 -1.35
C SER A 43 -14.17 24.25 -2.85
N ASP A 44 -12.94 24.59 -3.23
CA ASP A 44 -12.54 24.79 -4.63
C ASP A 44 -12.69 23.50 -5.45
N VAL A 45 -12.38 22.34 -4.85
CA VAL A 45 -12.57 21.04 -5.51
C VAL A 45 -14.06 20.71 -5.61
N LEU A 46 -14.85 21.01 -4.58
CA LEU A 46 -16.30 20.82 -4.64
C LEU A 46 -16.94 21.68 -5.73
N GLU A 47 -16.51 22.93 -5.86
CA GLU A 47 -16.94 23.83 -6.94
C GLU A 47 -16.56 23.28 -8.31
N GLN A 48 -15.32 22.84 -8.50
CA GLN A 48 -14.87 22.22 -9.76
C GLN A 48 -15.71 20.99 -10.14
N LEU A 49 -15.91 20.06 -9.21
CA LEU A 49 -16.70 18.85 -9.45
C LEU A 49 -18.17 19.18 -9.76
N GLN A 50 -18.70 20.25 -9.16
CA GLN A 50 -20.06 20.72 -9.41
C GLN A 50 -20.20 21.38 -10.79
N GLU A 51 -19.19 22.09 -11.28
CA GLU A 51 -19.20 22.70 -12.61
C GLU A 51 -19.15 21.66 -13.74
N GLU A 52 -18.46 20.54 -13.53
CA GLU A 52 -18.26 19.48 -14.52
C GLU A 52 -19.37 18.44 -14.58
N SER A 53 -20.31 18.45 -13.62
CA SER A 53 -21.24 17.33 -13.40
C SER A 53 -22.68 17.78 -13.18
N ASP A 54 -23.63 16.89 -13.48
CA ASP A 54 -24.99 17.04 -12.95
C ASP A 54 -25.05 16.70 -11.45
N SER A 55 -26.18 17.01 -10.79
CA SER A 55 -26.32 16.83 -9.35
C SER A 55 -26.13 15.38 -8.88
N ALA A 56 -26.50 14.38 -9.69
CA ALA A 56 -26.36 12.97 -9.32
C ALA A 56 -24.91 12.50 -9.46
N THR A 57 -24.25 12.95 -10.53
CA THR A 57 -22.85 12.66 -10.83
C THR A 57 -21.91 13.34 -9.84
N TYR A 58 -22.23 14.57 -9.43
CA TYR A 58 -21.49 15.31 -8.40
C TYR A 58 -21.42 14.56 -7.07
N GLU A 59 -22.56 14.13 -6.52
CA GLU A 59 -22.57 13.39 -5.25
C GLU A 59 -21.78 12.08 -5.33
N LEU A 60 -21.89 11.37 -6.46
CA LEU A 60 -21.14 10.14 -6.72
C LEU A 60 -19.63 10.40 -6.75
N GLN A 61 -19.18 11.45 -7.43
CA GLN A 61 -17.77 11.85 -7.52
C GLN A 61 -17.19 12.22 -6.15
N VAL A 62 -17.91 13.04 -5.38
CA VAL A 62 -17.53 13.41 -4.00
C VAL A 62 -17.40 12.17 -3.12
N ASN A 63 -18.34 11.23 -3.23
CA ASN A 63 -18.29 9.98 -2.47
C ASN A 63 -17.11 9.09 -2.90
N ARG A 64 -16.81 8.99 -4.19
CA ARG A 64 -15.65 8.23 -4.70
C ARG A 64 -14.34 8.78 -4.13
N LEU A 65 -14.14 10.10 -4.14
CA LEU A 65 -12.95 10.73 -3.59
C LEU A 65 -12.83 10.47 -2.08
N LYS A 66 -13.91 10.68 -1.31
CA LYS A 66 -13.93 10.39 0.14
C LYS A 66 -13.64 8.93 0.45
N ASN A 67 -14.22 8.02 -0.33
CA ASN A 67 -14.01 6.58 -0.16
C ASN A 67 -12.55 6.20 -0.42
N LEU A 68 -11.91 6.75 -1.46
CA LEU A 68 -10.48 6.52 -1.69
C LEU A 68 -9.62 7.05 -0.54
N ILE A 69 -9.85 8.31 -0.13
CA ILE A 69 -9.11 8.95 0.98
C ILE A 69 -9.21 8.09 2.26
N THR A 70 -10.41 7.61 2.56
CA THR A 70 -10.67 6.82 3.77
C THR A 70 -10.12 5.40 3.65
N ALA A 71 -10.38 4.71 2.55
CA ALA A 71 -10.03 3.30 2.38
C ALA A 71 -8.51 3.09 2.32
N LEU A 72 -7.77 4.04 1.75
CA LEU A 72 -6.30 3.98 1.64
C LEU A 72 -5.58 4.76 2.75
N ASP A 73 -6.30 5.27 3.76
CA ASP A 73 -5.77 6.13 4.82
C ASP A 73 -4.83 7.22 4.29
N VAL A 74 -5.31 7.97 3.29
CA VAL A 74 -4.48 8.93 2.54
C VAL A 74 -4.03 10.07 3.45
N HIS A 75 -2.71 10.27 3.52
CA HIS A 75 -2.12 11.37 4.27
C HIS A 75 -2.49 12.74 3.66
N GLU A 76 -2.68 13.76 4.51
CA GLU A 76 -3.11 15.11 4.11
C GLU A 76 -2.23 15.72 2.99
N LYS A 77 -0.90 15.58 3.09
CA LYS A 77 0.04 16.00 2.02
C LYS A 77 -0.34 15.43 0.65
N PHE A 78 -0.72 14.15 0.60
CA PHE A 78 -1.04 13.47 -0.65
C PHE A 78 -2.45 13.76 -1.14
N LYS A 79 -3.40 13.92 -0.21
CA LYS A 79 -4.73 14.43 -0.52
C LYS A 79 -4.66 15.83 -1.15
N GLN A 80 -3.85 16.74 -0.62
CA GLN A 80 -3.68 18.08 -1.20
C GLN A 80 -3.16 18.04 -2.63
N GLU A 81 -2.31 17.07 -2.95
CA GLU A 81 -1.81 16.86 -4.32
C GLU A 81 -2.88 16.31 -5.25
N VAL A 82 -3.69 15.35 -4.79
CA VAL A 82 -4.88 14.88 -5.52
C VAL A 82 -5.85 16.03 -5.80
N GLU A 83 -6.13 16.85 -4.79
CA GLU A 83 -6.99 18.02 -4.92
C GLU A 83 -6.40 19.08 -5.85
N ARG A 84 -5.06 19.28 -5.85
CA ARG A 84 -4.38 20.14 -6.81
C ARG A 84 -4.62 19.68 -8.24
N LEU A 85 -4.45 18.39 -8.52
CA LEU A 85 -4.64 17.83 -9.87
C LEU A 85 -6.08 18.00 -10.37
N ILE A 86 -7.07 17.79 -9.50
CA ILE A 86 -8.48 18.00 -9.86
C ILE A 86 -8.74 19.48 -10.22
N LYS A 87 -8.20 20.43 -9.44
CA LYS A 87 -8.32 21.87 -9.73
C LYS A 87 -7.62 22.30 -11.01
N GLU A 88 -6.61 21.56 -11.46
CA GLU A 88 -5.92 21.79 -12.73
C GLU A 88 -6.71 21.25 -13.93
N GLY A 89 -7.87 20.64 -13.70
CA GLY A 89 -8.77 20.12 -14.73
C GLY A 89 -8.49 18.66 -15.11
N HIS A 90 -7.68 17.94 -14.33
CA HIS A 90 -7.52 16.50 -14.52
C HIS A 90 -8.81 15.77 -14.14
N SER A 91 -9.22 14.83 -14.99
CA SER A 91 -10.38 13.97 -14.81
C SER A 91 -10.32 13.23 -13.46
N LEU A 92 -11.33 13.41 -12.60
CA LEU A 92 -11.37 12.76 -11.28
C LEU A 92 -11.22 11.23 -11.39
N PRO A 93 -11.96 10.50 -12.26
CA PRO A 93 -11.75 9.07 -12.42
C PRO A 93 -10.29 8.71 -12.72
N ASP A 94 -9.63 9.48 -13.59
CA ASP A 94 -8.25 9.20 -13.97
C ASP A 94 -7.25 9.45 -12.83
N VAL A 95 -7.48 10.50 -12.04
CA VAL A 95 -6.70 10.76 -10.81
C VAL A 95 -6.84 9.61 -9.81
N LEU A 96 -8.07 9.13 -9.58
CA LEU A 96 -8.33 8.05 -8.62
C LEU A 96 -7.74 6.70 -9.08
N ILE A 97 -7.87 6.38 -10.38
CA ILE A 97 -7.30 5.17 -10.98
C ILE A 97 -5.78 5.18 -10.86
N ALA A 98 -5.12 6.28 -11.24
CA ALA A 98 -3.67 6.40 -11.15
C ALA A 98 -3.18 6.32 -9.69
N TYR A 99 -3.89 6.98 -8.76
CA TYR A 99 -3.54 6.95 -7.34
C TYR A 99 -3.62 5.53 -6.77
N GLU A 100 -4.73 4.82 -7.00
CA GLU A 100 -4.91 3.48 -6.44
C GLU A 100 -3.90 2.49 -7.04
N PHE A 101 -3.64 2.55 -8.34
CA PHE A 101 -2.60 1.74 -8.98
C PHE A 101 -1.22 1.97 -8.36
N LEU A 102 -0.81 3.23 -8.20
CA LEU A 102 0.48 3.56 -7.59
C LEU A 102 0.52 3.15 -6.11
N TYR A 103 -0.57 3.32 -5.37
CA TYR A 103 -0.66 2.84 -3.99
C TYR A 103 -0.42 1.32 -3.90
N GLN A 104 -1.06 0.52 -4.75
CA GLN A 104 -0.85 -0.93 -4.75
C GLN A 104 0.56 -1.34 -5.22
N SER A 105 1.21 -0.49 -6.00
CA SER A 105 2.56 -0.73 -6.54
C SER A 105 3.69 -0.20 -5.64
N TYR A 106 3.37 0.45 -4.52
CA TYR A 106 4.32 1.25 -3.73
C TYR A 106 4.98 2.36 -4.57
N GLY A 107 4.26 2.92 -5.53
CA GLY A 107 4.73 4.01 -6.38
C GLY A 107 4.94 5.31 -5.60
N ARG A 108 5.70 6.23 -6.20
CA ARG A 108 5.99 7.53 -5.62
C ARG A 108 4.95 8.57 -6.06
N MET A 109 4.68 9.56 -5.21
CA MET A 109 3.72 10.62 -5.54
C MET A 109 4.08 11.39 -6.82
N GLN A 110 5.38 11.56 -7.09
CA GLN A 110 5.88 12.21 -8.30
C GLN A 110 5.50 11.49 -9.61
N ASP A 111 5.09 10.23 -9.54
CA ASP A 111 4.68 9.45 -10.70
C ASP A 111 3.20 9.66 -11.06
N LEU A 112 2.39 10.20 -10.14
CA LEU A 112 0.93 10.33 -10.29
C LEU A 112 0.53 11.14 -11.53
N GLU A 113 1.02 12.37 -11.64
CA GLU A 113 0.71 13.27 -12.76
C GLU A 113 1.23 12.73 -14.11
N PRO A 114 2.46 12.17 -14.20
CA PRO A 114 2.91 11.46 -15.41
C PRO A 114 2.02 10.30 -15.88
N LEU A 115 1.36 9.56 -14.98
CA LEU A 115 0.42 8.49 -15.36
C LEU A 115 -0.85 9.10 -15.97
N ILE A 116 -1.42 10.12 -15.33
CA ILE A 116 -2.62 10.82 -15.78
C ILE A 116 -2.38 11.44 -17.17
N LYS A 117 -1.25 12.12 -17.36
CA LYS A 117 -0.90 12.72 -18.67
C LYS A 117 -0.80 11.69 -19.79
N GLN A 118 -0.27 10.50 -19.52
CA GLN A 118 -0.25 9.43 -20.52
C GLN A 118 -1.66 8.96 -20.90
N LYS A 119 -2.60 8.94 -19.95
CA LYS A 119 -4.01 8.65 -20.20
C LYS A 119 -4.67 9.74 -21.05
N GLU A 120 -4.40 11.01 -20.74
CA GLU A 120 -4.91 12.19 -21.46
C GLU A 120 -4.35 12.28 -22.89
N ASP A 121 -3.10 11.84 -23.10
CA ASP A 121 -2.48 11.67 -24.42
C ASP A 121 -3.10 10.52 -25.25
N GLY A 122 -4.12 9.85 -24.72
CA GLY A 122 -4.93 8.85 -25.42
C GLY A 122 -4.48 7.41 -25.25
N LYS A 123 -3.58 7.10 -24.31
CA LYS A 123 -3.31 5.70 -23.95
C LYS A 123 -4.48 5.11 -23.16
N GLU A 124 -4.60 3.79 -23.22
CA GLU A 124 -5.47 3.03 -22.33
C GLU A 124 -4.75 2.68 -21.03
N TRP A 125 -5.50 2.49 -19.94
CA TRP A 125 -4.94 2.28 -18.61
C TRP A 125 -4.03 1.05 -18.51
N ASP A 126 -4.37 -0.03 -19.21
CA ASP A 126 -3.54 -1.24 -19.26
C ASP A 126 -2.16 -0.94 -19.86
N ALA A 127 -2.10 -0.18 -20.96
CA ALA A 127 -0.85 0.25 -21.56
C ALA A 127 -0.05 1.22 -20.66
N VAL A 128 -0.73 2.13 -19.94
CA VAL A 128 -0.09 3.03 -18.97
C VAL A 128 0.56 2.24 -17.83
N PHE A 129 -0.16 1.28 -17.26
CA PHE A 129 0.34 0.43 -16.17
C PHE A 129 1.48 -0.47 -16.64
N THR A 130 1.38 -1.08 -17.82
CA THR A 130 2.48 -1.88 -18.39
C THR A 130 3.73 -1.03 -18.62
N ASP A 131 3.57 0.20 -19.14
CA ASP A 131 4.70 1.11 -19.33
C ASP A 131 5.32 1.55 -18.00
N TYR A 132 4.52 1.72 -16.94
CA TYR A 132 5.01 2.00 -15.60
C TYR A 132 5.81 0.82 -15.06
N ASN A 133 5.24 -0.39 -15.04
CA ASN A 133 5.88 -1.59 -14.53
C ASN A 133 7.14 -1.96 -15.31
N ARG A 134 7.21 -1.69 -16.62
CA ARG A 134 8.44 -1.93 -17.40
C ARG A 134 9.58 -0.98 -17.03
N LYS A 135 9.27 0.24 -16.56
CA LYS A 135 10.27 1.24 -16.17
C LYS A 135 10.73 1.11 -14.72
N HIS A 136 10.03 0.32 -13.92
CA HIS A 136 10.33 0.08 -12.51
C HIS A 136 10.74 -1.37 -12.33
N GLU A 137 11.77 -1.61 -11.54
CA GLU A 137 12.21 -2.98 -11.30
C GLU A 137 11.15 -3.76 -10.51
N THR A 138 11.00 -5.04 -10.83
CA THR A 138 10.19 -5.94 -10.01
C THR A 138 10.87 -6.11 -8.67
N TYR A 139 10.13 -5.83 -7.59
CA TYR A 139 10.62 -6.04 -6.24
C TYR A 139 10.96 -7.50 -5.99
N VAL A 140 12.20 -7.72 -5.56
CA VAL A 140 12.66 -9.01 -5.05
C VAL A 140 13.12 -8.77 -3.63
N PRO A 141 12.53 -9.45 -2.62
CA PRO A 141 12.96 -9.32 -1.24
C PRO A 141 14.48 -9.54 -1.09
N ARG A 142 15.13 -8.67 -0.32
CA ARG A 142 16.57 -8.74 -0.10
C ARG A 142 16.95 -10.02 0.64
N SER A 143 18.05 -10.62 0.22
CA SER A 143 18.74 -11.63 1.03
C SER A 143 19.57 -10.93 2.10
N PHE A 144 19.01 -10.81 3.31
CA PHE A 144 19.70 -10.22 4.45
C PHE A 144 20.85 -11.11 4.94
N ASP A 145 21.93 -10.49 5.41
CA ASP A 145 22.95 -11.19 6.17
C ASP A 145 22.33 -11.84 7.42
N SER A 146 22.73 -13.08 7.71
CA SER A 146 22.09 -13.88 8.77
C SER A 146 22.30 -13.28 10.16
N GLU A 147 23.49 -12.73 10.45
CA GLU A 147 23.77 -12.10 11.74
C GLU A 147 23.01 -10.78 11.87
N TYR A 148 22.94 -10.01 10.78
CA TYR A 148 22.15 -8.78 10.73
C TYR A 148 20.65 -9.04 10.95
N LEU A 149 20.07 -10.02 10.25
CA LEU A 149 18.66 -10.40 10.39
C LEU A 149 18.34 -10.92 11.79
N GLU A 150 19.21 -11.77 12.35
CA GLU A 150 19.06 -12.24 13.74
C GLU A 150 19.14 -11.06 14.73
N GLY A 151 20.01 -10.08 14.48
CA GLY A 151 20.08 -8.83 15.22
C GLY A 151 18.77 -8.06 15.20
N LEU A 152 18.19 -7.85 14.01
CA LEU A 152 16.91 -7.16 13.83
C LEU A 152 15.77 -7.87 14.57
N LEU A 153 15.67 -9.19 14.45
CA LEU A 153 14.61 -9.98 15.10
C LEU A 153 14.71 -10.02 16.63
N LYS A 154 15.87 -9.69 17.20
CA LYS A 154 16.07 -9.55 18.64
C LYS A 154 15.77 -8.15 19.16
N THR A 155 15.63 -7.16 18.28
CA THR A 155 15.33 -5.78 18.66
C THR A 155 13.87 -5.68 19.14
N PRO A 156 13.62 -5.25 20.38
CA PRO A 156 12.26 -5.12 20.90
C PRO A 156 11.42 -4.19 20.02
N GLY A 157 10.21 -4.64 19.65
CA GLY A 157 9.28 -3.86 18.84
C GLY A 157 9.45 -4.01 17.32
N VAL A 158 10.51 -4.68 16.84
CA VAL A 158 10.65 -5.03 15.43
C VAL A 158 9.92 -6.34 15.14
N THR A 159 9.04 -6.32 14.15
CA THR A 159 8.38 -7.52 13.63
C THR A 159 8.92 -7.91 12.24
N PRO A 160 8.66 -9.14 11.77
CA PRO A 160 8.96 -9.51 10.38
C PRO A 160 8.29 -8.57 9.35
N ASP A 161 7.09 -8.07 9.63
CA ASP A 161 6.41 -7.11 8.75
C ASP A 161 7.15 -5.77 8.71
N ASP A 162 7.69 -5.30 9.84
CA ASP A 162 8.47 -4.07 9.86
C ASP A 162 9.73 -4.19 8.98
N ILE A 163 10.40 -5.35 9.01
CA ILE A 163 11.57 -5.62 8.18
C ILE A 163 11.18 -5.65 6.69
N MET A 164 10.08 -6.32 6.35
CA MET A 164 9.61 -6.41 4.96
C MET A 164 9.08 -5.08 4.42
N LEU A 165 8.39 -4.27 5.24
CA LEU A 165 7.96 -2.92 4.87
C LEU A 165 9.17 -2.01 4.65
N ALA A 166 10.17 -2.06 5.54
CA ALA A 166 11.41 -1.31 5.37
C ALA A 166 12.18 -1.74 4.10
N ASP A 167 12.26 -3.04 3.81
CA ASP A 167 12.88 -3.54 2.57
C ASP A 167 12.13 -3.07 1.32
N ARG A 168 10.79 -3.11 1.34
CA ARG A 168 9.97 -2.64 0.23
C ARG A 168 10.14 -1.14 -0.01
N LEU A 169 10.13 -0.34 1.05
CA LEU A 169 10.37 1.11 0.95
C LEU A 169 11.80 1.40 0.50
N SER A 170 12.79 0.67 1.01
CA SER A 170 14.20 0.76 0.60
C SER A 170 14.34 0.51 -0.90
N PHE A 171 13.74 -0.56 -1.42
CA PHE A 171 13.76 -0.88 -2.84
C PHE A 171 13.21 0.23 -3.73
N VAL A 172 12.11 0.87 -3.32
CA VAL A 172 11.50 1.94 -4.11
C VAL A 172 12.27 3.24 -4.01
N THR A 173 12.94 3.50 -2.88
CA THR A 173 13.46 4.83 -2.53
C THR A 173 14.98 4.95 -2.65
N ASP A 174 15.68 3.83 -2.75
CA ASP A 174 17.14 3.69 -2.57
C ASP A 174 17.64 4.12 -1.18
N THR A 175 16.74 4.32 -0.21
CA THR A 175 17.09 4.58 1.19
C THR A 175 17.49 3.28 1.87
N GLU A 176 18.48 3.30 2.76
CA GLU A 176 18.91 2.09 3.47
C GLU A 176 17.82 1.57 4.43
N VAL A 177 17.62 0.25 4.45
CA VAL A 177 16.65 -0.43 5.35
C VAL A 177 16.87 -0.03 6.81
N LYS A 178 18.14 0.11 7.20
CA LYS A 178 18.53 0.49 8.55
C LYS A 178 17.98 1.87 8.92
N ASP A 179 18.13 2.86 8.04
CA ASP A 179 17.70 4.24 8.29
C ASP A 179 16.16 4.30 8.41
N ILE A 180 15.46 3.52 7.58
CA ILE A 180 13.99 3.39 7.63
C ILE A 180 13.53 2.76 8.95
N LEU A 181 14.22 1.72 9.44
CA LEU A 181 13.91 1.08 10.71
C LEU A 181 14.26 1.98 11.91
N GLU A 182 15.32 2.77 11.83
CA GLU A 182 15.65 3.78 12.85
C GLU A 182 14.53 4.81 12.97
N ASP A 183 13.98 5.30 11.86
CA ASP A 183 12.81 6.18 11.86
C ASP A 183 11.58 5.52 12.53
N ARG A 184 11.37 4.23 12.29
CA ARG A 184 10.27 3.46 12.88
C ARG A 184 10.41 3.28 14.40
N LEU A 185 11.64 3.08 14.89
CA LEU A 185 11.92 2.67 16.27
C LEU A 185 12.32 3.83 17.18
N GLU A 186 13.21 4.72 16.71
CA GLU A 186 13.77 5.79 17.53
C GLU A 186 12.91 7.05 17.50
N SER A 187 12.30 7.34 16.35
CA SER A 187 11.43 8.51 16.18
C SER A 187 9.94 8.21 16.43
N ASP A 188 9.60 6.95 16.75
CA ASP A 188 8.22 6.46 16.94
C ASP A 188 7.27 6.86 15.79
N LYS A 189 7.82 6.95 14.55
CA LYS A 189 7.02 7.27 13.37
C LYS A 189 6.17 6.06 12.98
N SER A 190 4.95 6.33 12.56
CA SER A 190 4.12 5.34 11.87
C SER A 190 4.65 5.08 10.45
N TRP A 191 4.34 3.89 9.91
CA TRP A 191 4.64 3.57 8.50
C TRP A 191 4.08 4.60 7.52
N LYS A 192 2.91 5.17 7.82
CA LYS A 192 2.32 6.27 7.06
C LYS A 192 3.20 7.51 7.01
N GLN A 193 3.77 7.93 8.14
CA GLN A 193 4.66 9.09 8.20
C GLN A 193 5.97 8.85 7.44
N ILE A 194 6.56 7.66 7.63
CA ILE A 194 7.78 7.25 6.92
C ILE A 194 7.55 7.26 5.41
N ALA A 195 6.48 6.64 4.93
CA ALA A 195 6.13 6.62 3.51
C ALA A 195 5.95 8.05 2.94
N VAL A 196 5.30 8.94 3.68
CA VAL A 196 5.09 10.34 3.29
C VAL A 196 6.38 11.14 3.16
N GLU A 197 7.32 10.95 4.09
CA GLU A 197 8.66 11.56 4.05
C GLU A 197 9.47 11.05 2.86
N LEU A 198 9.36 9.75 2.58
CA LEU A 198 9.96 9.09 1.42
C LEU A 198 9.20 9.33 0.10
N ASN A 199 8.08 10.06 0.15
CA ASN A 199 7.21 10.36 -0.99
C ASN A 199 6.61 9.11 -1.67
N VAL A 200 6.42 8.02 -0.92
CA VAL A 200 5.77 6.77 -1.34
C VAL A 200 4.30 6.79 -0.92
N LEU A 201 3.39 6.44 -1.83
CA LEU A 201 1.94 6.53 -1.61
C LEU A 201 1.43 5.52 -0.58
N ASN A 202 2.01 4.33 -0.55
CA ASN A 202 1.59 3.26 0.35
C ASN A 202 2.26 3.39 1.71
N GLY A 203 1.45 3.78 2.70
CA GLY A 203 1.84 3.88 4.10
C GLY A 203 1.18 2.83 5.00
N SER A 204 0.68 1.72 4.43
CA SER A 204 -0.02 0.72 5.21
C SER A 204 0.90 0.09 6.26
N SER A 205 0.34 -0.19 7.44
CA SER A 205 1.05 -0.86 8.53
C SER A 205 1.09 -2.38 8.39
N SER A 206 0.46 -2.92 7.34
CA SER A 206 0.41 -4.34 7.05
C SER A 206 0.63 -4.59 5.56
N LEU A 207 1.24 -5.73 5.28
CA LEU A 207 1.38 -6.26 3.92
C LEU A 207 0.10 -7.01 3.52
N PRO A 208 -0.29 -6.98 2.23
CA PRO A 208 -1.35 -7.84 1.74
C PRO A 208 -0.93 -9.30 1.95
N ARG A 209 -1.79 -10.07 2.62
CA ARG A 209 -1.58 -11.49 2.89
C ARG A 209 -2.82 -12.23 2.44
N VAL A 210 -2.59 -13.27 1.65
CA VAL A 210 -3.62 -14.22 1.24
C VAL A 210 -3.38 -15.55 1.93
N GLN A 211 -4.45 -16.17 2.40
CA GLN A 211 -4.42 -17.54 2.87
C GLN A 211 -4.97 -18.39 1.74
N ILE A 212 -4.19 -19.37 1.29
CA ILE A 212 -4.58 -20.28 0.22
C ILE A 212 -4.41 -21.69 0.77
N THR A 213 -5.48 -22.45 0.74
CA THR A 213 -5.52 -23.84 1.19
C THR A 213 -4.95 -24.77 0.12
N GLU A 214 -4.54 -25.99 0.52
CA GLU A 214 -4.12 -27.02 -0.44
C GLU A 214 -5.25 -27.36 -1.42
N GLU A 215 -6.50 -27.36 -0.94
CA GLU A 215 -7.67 -27.59 -1.78
C GLU A 215 -7.88 -26.49 -2.83
N GLU A 216 -7.67 -25.21 -2.47
CA GLU A 216 -7.76 -24.08 -3.41
C GLU A 216 -6.62 -24.11 -4.43
N LEU A 217 -5.38 -24.38 -3.99
CA LEU A 217 -4.25 -24.56 -4.90
C LEU A 217 -4.53 -25.68 -5.91
N ALA A 218 -5.01 -26.85 -5.44
CA ALA A 218 -5.34 -27.97 -6.30
C ALA A 218 -6.52 -27.69 -7.24
N ALA A 219 -7.47 -26.85 -6.83
CA ALA A 219 -8.65 -26.52 -7.63
C ALA A 219 -8.32 -25.57 -8.80
N PHE A 220 -7.43 -24.60 -8.59
CA PHE A 220 -7.12 -23.56 -9.59
C PHE A 220 -5.84 -23.82 -10.39
N SER A 221 -4.93 -24.67 -9.90
CA SER A 221 -3.70 -24.99 -10.61
C SER A 221 -3.95 -25.93 -11.79
N THR A 222 -3.22 -25.69 -12.89
CA THR A 222 -3.20 -26.54 -14.08
C THR A 222 -1.76 -26.68 -14.59
N ASP A 223 -1.52 -27.53 -15.58
CA ASP A 223 -0.18 -27.69 -16.19
C ASP A 223 0.40 -26.37 -16.73
N THR A 224 -0.45 -25.41 -17.09
CA THR A 224 -0.07 -24.09 -17.62
C THR A 224 -0.31 -22.94 -16.64
N PHE A 225 -0.88 -23.21 -15.47
CA PHE A 225 -1.22 -22.21 -14.45
C PHE A 225 -0.75 -22.74 -13.10
N THR A 226 0.47 -22.37 -12.70
CA THR A 226 1.15 -22.91 -11.53
C THR A 226 0.57 -22.41 -10.21
N GLU A 227 0.97 -23.02 -9.10
CA GLU A 227 0.63 -22.55 -7.74
C GLU A 227 1.05 -21.08 -7.53
N ASP A 228 2.19 -20.66 -8.08
CA ASP A 228 2.65 -19.27 -8.03
C ASP A 228 1.65 -18.33 -8.73
N ASN A 229 1.15 -18.69 -9.92
CA ASN A 229 0.15 -17.90 -10.63
C ASN A 229 -1.19 -17.85 -9.87
N VAL A 230 -1.56 -18.93 -9.17
CA VAL A 230 -2.73 -18.94 -8.28
C VAL A 230 -2.52 -17.97 -7.13
N ALA A 231 -1.34 -17.97 -6.51
CA ALA A 231 -1.02 -17.04 -5.43
C ALA A 231 -1.05 -15.57 -5.89
N GLU A 232 -0.50 -15.27 -7.05
CA GLU A 232 -0.57 -13.95 -7.69
C GLU A 232 -2.02 -13.52 -7.93
N ALA A 233 -2.86 -14.41 -8.49
CA ALA A 233 -4.27 -14.15 -8.72
C ALA A 233 -5.04 -13.84 -7.42
N PHE A 234 -4.76 -14.57 -6.34
CA PHE A 234 -5.38 -14.33 -5.04
C PHE A 234 -4.96 -12.98 -4.46
N VAL A 235 -3.67 -12.63 -4.57
CA VAL A 235 -3.17 -11.32 -4.14
C VAL A 235 -3.84 -10.20 -4.94
N LEU A 236 -3.94 -10.36 -6.26
CA LEU A 236 -4.60 -9.40 -7.13
C LEU A 236 -6.10 -9.26 -6.80
N ALA A 237 -6.81 -10.37 -6.56
CA ALA A 237 -8.20 -10.36 -6.13
C ALA A 237 -8.40 -9.58 -4.81
N GLN A 238 -7.53 -9.82 -3.81
CA GLN A 238 -7.56 -9.06 -2.56
C GLN A 238 -7.34 -7.56 -2.78
N LYS A 239 -6.39 -7.17 -3.64
CA LYS A 239 -6.12 -5.76 -3.97
C LYS A 239 -7.32 -5.07 -4.64
N LEU A 240 -8.03 -5.80 -5.50
CA LEU A 240 -9.17 -5.29 -6.27
C LEU A 240 -10.51 -5.41 -5.55
N ALA A 241 -10.53 -6.05 -4.37
CA ALA A 241 -11.75 -6.45 -3.68
C ALA A 241 -12.69 -7.32 -4.56
N GLU A 242 -12.09 -8.19 -5.36
CA GLU A 242 -12.76 -9.17 -6.22
C GLU A 242 -12.61 -10.60 -5.64
N THR A 243 -13.32 -11.56 -6.21
CA THR A 243 -13.20 -12.96 -5.78
C THR A 243 -12.00 -13.62 -6.46
N PRO A 244 -11.24 -14.51 -5.79
CA PRO A 244 -10.12 -15.21 -6.41
C PRO A 244 -10.50 -15.94 -7.70
N GLU A 245 -11.69 -16.54 -7.75
CA GLU A 245 -12.23 -17.24 -8.91
C GLU A 245 -12.25 -16.36 -10.17
N SER A 246 -12.75 -15.12 -10.05
CA SER A 246 -12.91 -14.24 -11.22
C SER A 246 -11.56 -13.81 -11.78
N VAL A 247 -10.60 -13.54 -10.89
CA VAL A 247 -9.25 -13.15 -11.29
C VAL A 247 -8.47 -14.32 -11.89
N VAL A 248 -8.58 -15.52 -11.30
CA VAL A 248 -7.98 -16.74 -11.86
C VAL A 248 -8.51 -17.02 -13.27
N GLU A 249 -9.83 -16.94 -13.48
CA GLU A 249 -10.43 -17.13 -14.81
C GLU A 249 -9.87 -16.14 -15.84
N LEU A 250 -9.70 -14.87 -15.47
CA LEU A 250 -9.14 -13.84 -16.36
C LEU A 250 -7.66 -14.11 -16.68
N MET A 251 -6.86 -14.48 -15.69
CA MET A 251 -5.44 -14.79 -15.89
C MET A 251 -5.25 -16.06 -16.72
N GLN A 252 -6.06 -17.10 -16.49
CA GLN A 252 -6.08 -18.32 -17.31
C GLN A 252 -6.51 -18.04 -18.76
N ALA A 253 -7.37 -17.04 -18.97
CA ALA A 253 -7.73 -16.55 -20.30
C ALA A 253 -6.63 -15.68 -20.96
N GLY A 254 -5.47 -15.52 -20.30
CA GLY A 254 -4.32 -14.79 -20.82
C GLY A 254 -4.38 -13.27 -20.64
N LYS A 255 -5.24 -12.76 -19.76
CA LYS A 255 -5.21 -11.34 -19.38
C LYS A 255 -4.04 -11.09 -18.45
N SER A 256 -3.29 -10.00 -18.69
CA SER A 256 -2.24 -9.56 -17.77
C SER A 256 -2.85 -8.92 -16.52
N GLU A 257 -2.07 -8.85 -15.44
CA GLU A 257 -2.47 -8.16 -14.21
C GLU A 257 -2.85 -6.70 -14.49
N GLU A 258 -2.10 -6.00 -15.34
CA GLU A 258 -2.37 -4.62 -15.71
C GLU A 258 -3.73 -4.45 -16.41
N ALA A 259 -4.08 -5.38 -17.30
CA ALA A 259 -5.38 -5.35 -17.97
C ALA A 259 -6.54 -5.60 -17.00
N ILE A 260 -6.33 -6.49 -16.01
CA ILE A 260 -7.33 -6.78 -14.97
C ILE A 260 -7.49 -5.56 -14.04
N MET A 261 -6.38 -4.98 -13.55
CA MET A 261 -6.40 -3.76 -12.74
C MET A 261 -7.06 -2.59 -13.48
N ALA A 262 -6.68 -2.36 -14.73
CA ALA A 262 -7.24 -1.29 -15.55
C ALA A 262 -8.75 -1.42 -15.71
N ALA A 263 -9.25 -2.63 -16.00
CA ALA A 263 -10.68 -2.88 -16.12
C ALA A 263 -11.42 -2.68 -14.79
N SER A 264 -10.88 -3.22 -13.69
CA SER A 264 -11.48 -3.13 -12.36
C SER A 264 -11.56 -1.68 -11.87
N TYR A 265 -10.47 -0.92 -11.96
CA TYR A 265 -10.46 0.48 -11.55
C TYR A 265 -11.30 1.37 -12.46
N SER A 266 -11.29 1.12 -13.78
CA SER A 266 -12.15 1.86 -14.71
C SER A 266 -13.63 1.63 -14.38
N HIS A 267 -14.03 0.40 -14.07
CA HIS A 267 -15.37 0.11 -13.60
C HIS A 267 -15.67 0.84 -12.29
N LYS A 268 -14.81 0.70 -11.28
CA LYS A 268 -14.98 1.33 -9.96
C LYS A 268 -15.17 2.85 -10.02
N TYR A 269 -14.45 3.53 -10.91
CA TYR A 269 -14.40 5.01 -10.92
C TYR A 269 -15.12 5.68 -12.08
N SER A 270 -15.44 4.96 -13.17
CA SER A 270 -16.04 5.54 -14.38
C SER A 270 -17.49 5.11 -14.63
N SER A 271 -18.00 4.06 -13.98
CA SER A 271 -19.43 3.69 -14.03
C SER A 271 -20.15 4.17 -12.79
#